data_AF-A0A9D6R5S3-F1
#
_entry.id   AF-A0A9D6R5S3-F1
#
_cell.length_a   1.000
_cell.length_b   1.000
_cell.length_c   1.000
_cell.angle_alpha   90.00
_cell.angle_beta   90.00
_cell.angle_gamma   90.00
#
_symmetry.space_group_name_H-M   'P 1'
#
loop_
_entity.id
_entity.type
_entity.pdbx_description
1 polymer ?
#
loop_
_entity_poly.entity_id
_entity_poly.type
_entity_poly.pdbx_seq_one_letter_code
_entity_poly.pdbx_strand_id
1 'polypeptide(L)'
;ALRLFAQPLVDQASWLIPLAVIGALVAVFRDRLRYPLSDKHGALILWGLWLITEVVFFSVANLFHAYYLVMLAPPLAALVGIGVMALWQTYRDRAWIGTGLTVLALGLTAAFQVIVLRQYPDQRGILIPLIVVGTLMGVGALVLTRRINRIPPAALGLGLAALLIAPLAWSAITALDLYPNFNLPNAGPPTADEQGANQRAVGPPPGGTTGPEARAQMLIDYLAPRTDDTFYLVATLNARDASPL
;
A
#
# COMPACT_ATOMS: atom_id res chain seq x y z
N ALA A 1 13.05 17.88 0.00
CA ALA A 1 11.83 17.18 0.45
C ALA A 1 12.04 15.68 0.27
N LEU A 2 11.57 14.83 1.19
CA LEU A 2 11.64 13.37 1.03
C LEU A 2 10.69 12.94 -0.08
N ARG A 3 11.23 12.69 -1.29
CA ARG A 3 10.45 12.40 -2.51
C ARG A 3 9.53 11.18 -2.36
N LEU A 4 9.91 10.22 -1.53
CA LEU A 4 9.12 9.01 -1.24
C LEU A 4 7.72 9.34 -0.67
N PHE A 5 7.59 10.45 0.07
CA PHE A 5 6.33 10.89 0.67
C PHE A 5 5.57 11.91 -0.19
N ALA A 6 6.06 12.16 -1.41
CA ALA A 6 5.38 12.97 -2.41
C ALA A 6 4.75 12.04 -3.46
N GLN A 7 3.69 12.52 -4.10
CA GLN A 7 3.15 11.88 -5.29
C GLN A 7 4.23 11.79 -6.39
N PRO A 8 4.28 10.71 -7.20
CA PRO A 8 3.37 9.55 -7.24
C PRO A 8 3.76 8.36 -6.33
N LEU A 9 4.69 8.51 -5.39
CA LEU A 9 5.27 7.36 -4.67
C LEU A 9 4.53 6.99 -3.38
N VAL A 10 3.79 7.94 -2.80
CA VAL A 10 3.24 7.81 -1.46
C VAL A 10 2.13 6.77 -1.36
N ASP A 11 1.33 6.58 -2.41
CA ASP A 11 0.21 5.64 -2.44
C ASP A 11 0.62 4.22 -2.88
N GLN A 12 1.86 4.05 -3.37
CA GLN A 12 2.35 2.77 -3.89
C GLN A 12 2.74 1.78 -2.79
N ALA A 13 3.36 2.25 -1.70
CA ALA A 13 3.86 1.37 -0.64
C ALA A 13 3.77 1.96 0.79
N SER A 14 3.38 3.22 0.95
CA SER A 14 3.61 3.95 2.21
C SER A 14 2.48 3.86 3.24
N TRP A 15 1.39 3.14 2.95
CA TRP A 15 0.14 3.13 3.74
C TRP A 15 0.32 2.88 5.24
N LEU A 16 1.30 2.06 5.62
CA LEU A 16 1.56 1.65 7.01
C LEU A 16 2.91 2.16 7.56
N ILE A 17 3.60 3.06 6.86
CA ILE A 17 4.87 3.62 7.34
C ILE A 17 4.74 4.22 8.75
N PRO A 18 3.73 5.05 9.09
CA PRO A 18 3.63 5.62 10.42
C PRO A 18 3.55 4.55 11.51
N LEU A 19 2.77 3.49 11.29
CA LEU A 19 2.67 2.35 12.20
C LEU A 19 4.00 1.61 12.33
N ALA A 20 4.69 1.35 11.22
CA ALA A 20 5.98 0.69 11.20
C ALA A 20 7.04 1.48 11.99
N VAL A 21 7.12 2.79 11.79
CA VAL A 21 8.08 3.68 12.46
C VAL A 21 7.79 3.74 13.96
N ILE A 22 6.55 4.03 14.35
CA ILE A 22 6.18 4.14 15.77
C ILE A 22 6.39 2.79 16.46
N GLY A 23 5.95 1.71 15.84
CA GLY A 23 6.11 0.36 16.37
C GLY A 23 7.57 -0.05 16.50
N ALA A 24 8.42 0.25 15.51
CA ALA A 24 9.86 0.00 15.58
C ALA A 24 10.53 0.81 16.70
N LEU A 25 10.18 2.09 16.87
CA LEU A 25 10.69 2.90 17.98
C LEU A 25 10.29 2.28 19.33
N VAL A 26 9.03 1.87 19.49
CA VAL A 26 8.58 1.18 20.71
C VAL A 26 9.38 -0.10 20.93
N ALA A 27 9.62 -0.89 19.89
CA ALA A 27 10.41 -2.12 19.98
C ALA A 27 11.86 -1.84 20.41
N VAL A 28 12.50 -0.82 19.86
CA VAL A 28 13.87 -0.40 20.20
C VAL A 28 13.98 0.09 21.64
N PHE A 29 13.01 0.87 22.14
CA PHE A 29 13.07 1.44 23.50
C PHE A 29 12.57 0.50 24.60
N ARG A 30 11.93 -0.63 24.25
CA ARG A 30 11.50 -1.63 25.23
C ARG A 30 12.67 -2.41 25.84
N ASP A 31 13.61 -2.83 25.00
CA ASP A 31 14.75 -3.64 25.41
C ASP A 31 16.04 -2.81 25.38
N ARG A 32 16.93 -2.99 26.37
CA ARG A 32 18.27 -2.37 26.29
C ARG A 32 19.11 -3.13 25.27
N LEU A 33 19.72 -2.40 24.35
CA LEU A 33 20.74 -2.93 23.46
C LEU A 33 21.93 -3.43 24.30
N ARG A 34 22.24 -4.72 24.19
CA ARG A 34 23.36 -5.39 24.89
C ARG A 34 24.12 -6.25 23.89
N TYR A 35 25.42 -6.44 24.14
CA TYR A 35 26.25 -7.35 23.37
C TYR A 35 26.41 -8.68 24.13
N PRO A 36 26.30 -9.85 23.46
CA PRO A 36 25.92 -10.03 22.06
C PRO A 36 24.46 -9.63 21.78
N LEU A 37 24.19 -9.18 20.55
CA LEU A 37 22.85 -8.79 20.11
C LEU A 37 21.91 -10.00 20.21
N SER A 38 20.71 -9.80 20.77
CA SER A 38 19.66 -10.83 20.73
C SER A 38 18.99 -10.87 19.35
N ASP A 39 18.36 -12.00 19.03
CA ASP A 39 17.64 -12.20 17.76
C ASP A 39 16.62 -11.10 17.46
N LYS A 40 15.96 -10.56 18.49
CA LYS A 40 15.03 -9.43 18.36
C LYS A 40 15.72 -8.16 17.85
N HIS A 41 16.89 -7.84 18.41
CA HIS A 41 17.67 -6.70 17.98
C HIS A 41 18.27 -6.93 16.59
N GLY A 42 18.72 -8.17 16.30
CA GLY A 42 19.17 -8.57 14.97
C GLY A 42 18.09 -8.37 13.90
N ALA A 43 16.85 -8.78 14.19
CA ALA A 43 15.71 -8.58 13.29
C ALA A 43 15.40 -7.09 13.09
N LEU A 44 15.38 -6.28 14.17
CA LEU A 44 15.16 -4.83 14.05
C LEU A 44 16.24 -4.14 13.22
N ILE A 45 17.51 -4.54 13.40
CA ILE A 45 18.63 -4.01 12.62
C ILE A 45 18.49 -4.41 11.15
N LEU A 46 18.22 -5.69 10.86
CA LEU A 46 18.06 -6.18 9.49
C LEU A 46 16.93 -5.44 8.75
N TRP A 47 15.72 -5.49 9.30
CA TRP A 47 14.55 -4.90 8.64
C TRP A 47 14.58 -3.38 8.66
N GLY A 48 15.10 -2.78 9.73
CA GLY A 48 15.27 -1.34 9.86
C GLY A 48 16.30 -0.79 8.87
N LEU A 49 17.49 -1.39 8.80
CA LEU A 49 18.53 -0.97 7.85
C LEU A 49 18.11 -1.20 6.41
N TRP A 50 17.41 -2.31 6.11
CA TRP A 50 16.82 -2.51 4.78
C TRP A 50 15.89 -1.34 4.45
N LEU A 51 14.88 -1.08 5.29
CA LEU A 51 13.92 0.00 5.02
C LEU A 51 14.61 1.35 4.86
N ILE A 52 15.55 1.69 5.75
CA ILE A 52 16.29 2.96 5.70
C ILE A 52 17.08 3.07 4.39
N THR A 53 17.75 2.00 3.96
CA THR A 53 18.53 1.99 2.72
C THR A 53 17.65 2.30 1.51
N GLU A 54 16.49 1.65 1.43
CA GLU A 54 15.53 1.88 0.34
C GLU A 54 14.96 3.31 0.37
N VAL A 55 14.56 3.80 1.56
CA VAL A 55 14.04 5.18 1.71
C VAL A 55 15.09 6.20 1.28
N VAL A 56 16.36 5.99 1.64
CA VAL A 56 17.47 6.86 1.23
C VAL A 56 17.68 6.78 -0.28
N PHE A 57 17.73 5.58 -0.85
CA PHE A 57 17.92 5.36 -2.28
C PHE A 57 16.83 6.06 -3.11
N PHE A 58 15.55 5.78 -2.83
CA PHE A 58 14.42 6.37 -3.55
C PHE A 58 14.23 7.87 -3.28
N SER A 59 14.84 8.42 -2.23
CA SER A 59 14.84 9.87 -1.99
C SER A 59 15.84 10.64 -2.86
N VAL A 60 16.91 9.99 -3.32
CA VAL A 60 18.02 10.62 -4.07
C VAL A 60 18.06 10.17 -5.53
N ALA A 61 17.58 8.97 -5.84
CA ALA A 61 17.56 8.44 -7.19
C ALA A 61 16.74 9.35 -8.14
N ASN A 62 17.28 9.54 -9.35
CA ASN A 62 16.63 10.30 -10.41
C ASN A 62 16.01 9.40 -11.50
N LEU A 63 16.30 8.09 -11.47
CA LEU A 63 15.77 7.10 -12.39
C LEU A 63 15.24 5.91 -11.59
N PHE A 64 13.92 5.85 -11.46
CA PHE A 64 13.21 4.71 -10.90
C PHE A 64 11.79 4.68 -11.45
N HIS A 65 11.16 3.52 -11.37
CA HIS A 65 9.76 3.34 -11.70
C HIS A 65 8.97 2.99 -10.44
N ALA A 66 7.68 3.31 -10.40
CA ALA A 66 6.82 3.11 -9.23
C ALA A 66 6.86 1.66 -8.70
N TYR A 67 6.88 0.67 -9.61
CA TYR A 67 6.91 -0.74 -9.23
C TYR A 67 8.16 -1.17 -8.45
N TYR A 68 9.27 -0.42 -8.49
CA TYR A 68 10.44 -0.73 -7.65
C TYR A 68 10.15 -0.55 -6.15
N LEU A 69 9.13 0.23 -5.78
CA LEU A 69 8.73 0.40 -4.39
C LEU A 69 8.19 -0.88 -3.75
N VAL A 70 7.90 -1.93 -4.54
CA VAL A 70 7.60 -3.27 -4.01
C VAL A 70 8.72 -3.81 -3.11
N MET A 71 9.97 -3.35 -3.30
CA MET A 71 11.13 -3.71 -2.48
C MET A 71 10.97 -3.27 -1.02
N LEU A 72 10.14 -2.24 -0.75
CA LEU A 72 9.81 -1.81 0.61
C LEU A 72 8.88 -2.79 1.32
N ALA A 73 8.12 -3.63 0.61
CA ALA A 73 7.05 -4.42 1.20
C ALA A 73 7.53 -5.41 2.28
N PRO A 74 8.60 -6.21 2.08
CA PRO A 74 9.10 -7.12 3.11
C PRO A 74 9.54 -6.42 4.41
N PRO A 75 10.44 -5.40 4.40
CA PRO A 75 10.83 -4.74 5.63
C PRO A 75 9.67 -3.98 6.28
N LEU A 76 8.74 -3.40 5.51
CA LEU A 76 7.55 -2.76 6.08
C LEU A 76 6.68 -3.77 6.82
N ALA A 77 6.37 -4.92 6.20
CA ALA A 77 5.54 -5.96 6.80
C ALA A 77 6.16 -6.50 8.10
N ALA A 78 7.48 -6.75 8.08
CA ALA A 78 8.21 -7.19 9.25
C ALA A 78 8.17 -6.15 10.39
N LEU A 79 8.44 -4.87 10.10
CA LEU A 79 8.44 -3.81 11.10
C LEU A 79 7.03 -3.49 11.63
N VAL A 80 5.99 -3.58 10.80
CA VAL A 80 4.59 -3.50 11.27
C VAL A 80 4.29 -4.65 12.23
N GLY A 81 4.64 -5.89 11.89
CA GLY A 81 4.41 -7.05 12.75
C GLY A 81 5.15 -6.95 14.09
N ILE A 82 6.45 -6.62 14.05
CA ILE A 82 7.27 -6.38 15.24
C ILE A 82 6.68 -5.24 16.08
N GLY A 83 6.30 -4.14 15.42
CA GLY A 83 5.74 -2.96 16.04
C GLY A 83 4.42 -3.20 16.76
N VAL A 84 3.49 -3.92 16.12
CA VAL A 84 2.22 -4.33 16.73
C VAL A 84 2.46 -5.20 17.95
N MET A 85 3.41 -6.15 17.89
CA MET A 85 3.73 -6.98 19.03
C MET A 85 4.40 -6.18 20.16
N ALA A 86 5.27 -5.22 19.84
CA ALA A 86 5.89 -4.35 20.83
C ALA A 86 4.87 -3.43 21.53
N LEU A 87 3.92 -2.88 20.77
CA LEU A 87 2.79 -2.12 21.32
C LEU A 87 1.93 -2.99 22.24
N TRP A 88 1.62 -4.22 21.81
CA TRP A 88 0.84 -5.17 22.60
C TRP A 88 1.51 -5.55 23.91
N GLN A 89 2.80 -5.88 23.88
CA GLN A 89 3.55 -6.17 25.09
C GLN A 89 3.59 -4.94 26.01
N THR A 90 3.71 -3.72 25.45
CA THR A 90 3.73 -2.49 26.26
C THR A 90 2.40 -2.21 26.92
N TYR A 91 1.31 -2.54 26.24
CA TYR A 91 -0.02 -2.52 26.81
C TYR A 91 -0.16 -3.50 27.97
N ARG A 92 0.41 -4.71 27.88
CA ARG A 92 0.36 -5.68 28.99
C ARG A 92 1.22 -5.27 30.19
N ASP A 93 2.41 -4.73 29.96
CA ASP A 93 3.33 -4.36 31.03
C ASP A 93 2.94 -3.03 31.69
N ARG A 94 2.52 -2.05 30.87
CA ARG A 94 2.25 -0.68 31.28
C ARG A 94 1.04 -0.15 30.54
N ALA A 95 -0.15 -0.61 30.94
CA ALA A 95 -1.42 -0.34 30.27
C ALA A 95 -1.63 1.14 29.89
N TRP A 96 -1.27 2.10 30.76
CA TRP A 96 -1.40 3.53 30.43
C TRP A 96 -0.55 3.93 29.21
N ILE A 97 0.73 3.57 29.24
CA ILE A 97 1.70 3.92 28.19
C ILE A 97 1.36 3.16 26.91
N GLY A 98 1.09 1.85 27.01
CA GLY A 98 0.75 1.03 25.85
C GLY A 98 -0.53 1.49 25.15
N THR A 99 -1.60 1.82 25.89
CA THR A 99 -2.81 2.40 25.28
C THR A 99 -2.49 3.72 24.58
N GLY A 100 -1.75 4.63 25.23
CA GLY A 100 -1.38 5.91 24.62
C GLY A 100 -0.60 5.74 23.31
N LEU A 101 0.40 4.86 23.31
CA LEU A 101 1.22 4.56 22.13
C LEU A 101 0.42 3.88 21.02
N THR A 102 -0.47 2.94 21.34
CA THR A 102 -1.33 2.29 20.35
C THR A 102 -2.32 3.28 19.74
N VAL A 103 -2.96 4.14 20.55
CA VAL A 103 -3.85 5.19 20.05
C VAL A 103 -3.10 6.16 19.14
N LEU A 104 -1.89 6.56 19.54
CA LEU A 104 -1.03 7.41 18.72
C LEU A 104 -0.67 6.73 17.39
N ALA A 105 -0.25 5.47 17.42
CA ALA A 105 0.14 4.72 16.23
C ALA A 105 -1.04 4.55 15.25
N LEU A 106 -2.21 4.14 15.76
CA LEU A 106 -3.41 3.99 14.94
C LEU A 106 -3.88 5.34 14.38
N GLY A 107 -3.94 6.37 15.23
CA GLY A 107 -4.40 7.70 14.85
C GLY A 107 -3.49 8.38 13.81
N LEU A 108 -2.17 8.32 13.99
CA LEU A 108 -1.23 8.89 13.02
C LEU A 108 -1.23 8.14 11.69
N THR A 109 -1.39 6.81 11.73
CA THR A 109 -1.50 6.02 10.49
C THR A 109 -2.81 6.35 9.76
N ALA A 110 -3.94 6.37 10.45
CA ALA A 110 -5.22 6.76 9.85
C ALA A 110 -5.19 8.19 9.29
N ALA A 111 -4.60 9.15 10.04
CA ALA A 111 -4.44 10.52 9.58
C ALA A 111 -3.60 10.60 8.30
N PHE A 112 -2.49 9.86 8.24
CA PHE A 112 -1.66 9.76 7.04
C PHE A 112 -2.45 9.20 5.86
N GLN A 113 -3.19 8.10 6.05
CA GLN A 113 -4.03 7.51 5.00
C GLN A 113 -5.09 8.50 4.51
N VAL A 114 -5.72 9.26 5.40
CA VAL A 114 -6.69 10.32 5.05
C VAL A 114 -6.03 11.41 4.22
N ILE A 115 -4.81 11.84 4.55
CA ILE A 115 -4.07 12.86 3.78
C ILE A 115 -3.81 12.37 2.36
N VAL A 116 -3.36 11.11 2.20
CA VAL A 116 -3.15 10.50 0.88
C VAL A 116 -4.47 10.42 0.12
N LEU A 117 -5.53 9.88 0.74
CA LEU A 117 -6.83 9.69 0.10
C LEU A 117 -7.51 10.99 -0.34
N ARG A 118 -7.24 12.14 0.27
CA ARG A 118 -7.83 13.43 -0.14
C ARG A 118 -7.58 13.77 -1.62
N GLN A 119 -6.51 13.21 -2.18
CA GLN A 119 -6.07 13.40 -3.56
C GLN A 119 -6.84 12.53 -4.57
N TYR A 120 -7.72 11.63 -4.10
CA TYR A 120 -8.47 10.66 -4.90
C TYR A 120 -9.99 10.89 -4.73
N PRO A 121 -10.60 11.79 -5.51
CA PRO A 121 -11.99 12.23 -5.31
C PRO A 121 -13.02 11.12 -5.32
N ASP A 122 -12.84 10.10 -6.15
CA ASP A 122 -13.79 9.00 -6.32
C ASP A 122 -13.75 8.04 -5.13
N GLN A 123 -12.55 7.79 -4.61
CA GLN A 123 -12.31 6.82 -3.54
C GLN A 123 -12.50 7.46 -2.15
N ARG A 124 -12.17 8.75 -1.98
CA ARG A 124 -12.15 9.40 -0.67
C ARG A 124 -13.51 9.43 0.02
N GLY A 125 -14.60 9.50 -0.74
CA GLY A 125 -15.97 9.55 -0.19
C GLY A 125 -16.37 8.28 0.57
N ILE A 126 -15.80 7.14 0.20
CA ILE A 126 -16.10 5.83 0.81
C ILE A 126 -14.99 5.42 1.78
N LEU A 127 -13.72 5.52 1.35
CA LEU A 127 -12.60 4.99 2.12
C LEU A 127 -12.30 5.81 3.38
N ILE A 128 -12.38 7.14 3.32
CA ILE A 128 -12.10 7.99 4.50
C ILE A 128 -13.07 7.67 5.65
N PRO A 129 -14.40 7.68 5.47
CA PRO A 129 -15.32 7.32 6.54
C PRO A 129 -15.06 5.93 7.12
N LEU A 130 -14.81 4.93 6.28
CA LEU A 130 -14.54 3.56 6.73
C LEU A 130 -13.30 3.47 7.63
N ILE A 131 -12.18 4.09 7.20
CA ILE A 131 -10.92 4.10 7.96
C ILE A 131 -11.09 4.88 9.27
N VAL A 132 -11.72 6.06 9.21
CA VAL A 132 -11.90 6.92 10.39
C VAL A 132 -12.81 6.24 11.41
N VAL A 133 -13.99 5.76 10.99
CA VAL A 133 -14.94 5.09 11.89
C VAL A 133 -14.33 3.80 12.42
N GLY A 134 -13.71 2.97 11.57
CA GLY A 134 -13.03 1.74 12.00
C GLY A 134 -11.93 2.00 13.03
N THR A 135 -11.10 3.02 12.80
CA THR A 135 -10.03 3.42 13.71
C THR A 135 -10.59 3.94 15.04
N LEU A 136 -11.62 4.80 14.99
CA LEU A 136 -12.28 5.32 16.19
C LEU A 136 -12.95 4.21 17.00
N MET A 137 -13.56 3.22 16.34
CA MET A 137 -14.11 2.04 17.03
C MET A 137 -13.01 1.21 17.68
N GLY A 138 -11.89 0.97 17.00
CA GLY A 138 -10.74 0.25 17.57
C GLY A 138 -10.14 0.97 18.79
N VAL A 139 -9.93 2.28 18.67
CA VAL A 139 -9.44 3.15 19.76
C VAL A 139 -10.43 3.19 20.92
N GLY A 140 -11.72 3.40 20.63
CA GLY A 140 -12.78 3.43 21.63
C GLY A 140 -12.90 2.12 22.39
N ALA A 141 -12.86 0.99 21.67
CA ALA A 141 -12.84 -0.34 22.27
C ALA A 141 -11.61 -0.53 23.18
N LEU A 142 -10.42 -0.13 22.73
CA LEU A 142 -9.18 -0.25 23.52
C LEU A 142 -9.23 0.57 24.82
N VAL A 143 -9.76 1.79 24.76
CA VAL A 143 -9.92 2.68 25.92
C VAL A 143 -10.99 2.14 26.87
N LEU A 144 -12.10 1.64 26.35
CA LEU A 144 -13.18 1.07 27.15
C LEU A 144 -12.73 -0.20 27.87
N THR A 145 -12.07 -1.11 27.17
CA THR A 145 -11.66 -2.40 27.72
C THR A 145 -10.61 -2.27 28.81
N ARG A 146 -9.80 -1.22 28.73
CA ARG A 146 -8.89 -0.82 29.79
C ARG A 146 -9.65 -0.45 31.07
N ARG A 147 -10.79 0.25 30.98
CA ARG A 147 -11.60 0.61 32.17
C ARG A 147 -12.18 -0.61 32.87
N ILE A 148 -12.44 -1.69 32.12
CA ILE A 148 -13.06 -2.93 32.64
C ILE A 148 -12.04 -4.06 32.88
N ASN A 149 -10.73 -3.76 32.89
CA ASN A 149 -9.63 -4.72 33.08
C ASN A 149 -9.70 -5.97 32.16
N ARG A 150 -10.23 -5.81 30.94
CA ARG A 150 -10.21 -6.87 29.92
C ARG A 150 -9.16 -6.59 28.86
N ILE A 151 -8.52 -7.66 28.41
CA ILE A 151 -7.48 -7.64 27.40
C ILE A 151 -8.15 -7.95 26.05
N PRO A 152 -8.25 -7.04 25.07
CA PRO A 152 -8.97 -7.32 23.83
C PRO A 152 -7.99 -7.32 22.67
N PRO A 153 -7.46 -8.50 22.33
CA PRO A 153 -6.88 -8.71 21.01
C PRO A 153 -7.82 -8.21 19.91
N ALA A 154 -9.14 -8.33 20.13
CA ALA A 154 -10.19 -7.83 19.24
C ALA A 154 -10.15 -6.30 19.02
N ALA A 155 -9.81 -5.49 20.03
CA ALA A 155 -9.78 -4.03 19.87
C ALA A 155 -8.58 -3.59 19.02
N LEU A 156 -7.41 -4.19 19.29
CA LEU A 156 -6.23 -3.98 18.46
C LEU A 156 -6.47 -4.49 17.02
N GLY A 157 -7.05 -5.69 16.90
CA GLY A 157 -7.41 -6.28 15.61
C GLY A 157 -8.38 -5.42 14.81
N LEU A 158 -9.37 -4.80 15.46
CA LEU A 158 -10.31 -3.89 14.80
C LEU A 158 -9.62 -2.63 14.27
N GLY A 159 -8.74 -2.01 15.08
CA GLY A 159 -7.95 -0.86 14.65
C GLY A 159 -7.02 -1.20 13.48
N LEU A 160 -6.36 -2.35 13.52
CA LEU A 160 -5.49 -2.82 12.43
C LEU A 160 -6.29 -3.15 11.17
N ALA A 161 -7.46 -3.79 11.30
CA ALA A 161 -8.34 -4.08 10.18
C ALA A 161 -8.79 -2.79 9.48
N ALA A 162 -9.08 -1.73 10.23
CA ALA A 162 -9.41 -0.43 9.67
C ALA A 162 -8.26 0.16 8.84
N LEU A 163 -7.01 0.04 9.32
CA LEU A 163 -5.82 0.52 8.60
C LEU A 163 -5.47 -0.32 7.37
N LEU A 164 -5.98 -1.54 7.28
CA LEU A 164 -5.81 -2.39 6.10
C LEU A 164 -6.80 -2.07 4.97
N ILE A 165 -7.85 -1.29 5.23
CA ILE A 165 -8.87 -0.95 4.23
C ILE A 165 -8.26 -0.23 3.03
N ALA A 166 -7.42 0.78 3.26
CA ALA A 166 -6.76 1.52 2.17
C ALA A 166 -5.86 0.64 1.29
N PRO A 167 -4.85 -0.09 1.84
CA PRO A 167 -4.00 -0.95 1.00
C PRO A 167 -4.79 -2.07 0.33
N LEU A 168 -5.81 -2.65 0.99
CA LEU A 168 -6.68 -3.64 0.36
C LEU A 168 -7.47 -3.06 -0.82
N ALA A 169 -8.02 -1.85 -0.68
CA ALA A 169 -8.70 -1.17 -1.77
C ALA A 169 -7.75 -0.90 -2.94
N TRP A 170 -6.52 -0.44 -2.66
CA TRP A 170 -5.50 -0.25 -3.71
C TRP A 170 -5.14 -1.55 -4.41
N SER A 171 -4.91 -2.64 -3.66
CA SER A 171 -4.64 -3.96 -4.24
C SER A 171 -5.81 -4.47 -5.07
N ALA A 172 -7.06 -4.29 -4.59
CA ALA A 172 -8.25 -4.72 -5.30
C ALA A 172 -8.46 -3.93 -6.60
N ILE A 173 -8.31 -2.60 -6.57
CA ILE A 173 -8.40 -1.75 -7.77
C ILE A 173 -7.36 -2.19 -8.80
N THR A 174 -6.13 -2.42 -8.36
CA THR A 174 -5.04 -2.86 -9.26
C THR A 174 -5.30 -4.25 -9.83
N ALA A 175 -5.75 -5.20 -9.02
CA ALA A 175 -5.96 -6.59 -9.45
C ALA A 175 -7.19 -6.78 -10.33
N LEU A 176 -8.18 -5.89 -10.20
CA LEU A 176 -9.42 -5.91 -10.98
C LEU A 176 -9.39 -4.97 -12.20
N ASP A 177 -8.28 -4.26 -12.42
CA ASP A 177 -8.09 -3.44 -13.60
C ASP A 177 -7.92 -4.35 -14.83
N LEU A 178 -8.88 -4.25 -15.75
CA LEU A 178 -8.87 -5.02 -17.00
C LEU A 178 -7.91 -4.42 -18.04
N TYR A 179 -7.49 -3.16 -17.86
CA TYR A 179 -6.64 -2.45 -18.82
C TYR A 179 -5.45 -1.74 -18.13
N PRO A 180 -4.61 -2.48 -17.38
CA PRO A 180 -3.52 -1.89 -16.62
C PRO A 180 -2.42 -1.34 -17.53
N ASN A 181 -1.61 -0.41 -17.03
CA ASN A 181 -0.41 -0.01 -17.75
C ASN A 181 0.69 -1.08 -17.63
N PHE A 182 0.84 -1.91 -18.67
CA PHE A 182 1.84 -3.00 -18.71
C PHE A 182 3.28 -2.50 -18.85
N ASN A 183 3.49 -1.25 -19.31
CA ASN A 183 4.81 -0.68 -19.54
C ASN A 183 5.38 -0.01 -18.31
N LEU A 184 4.52 0.64 -17.53
CA LEU A 184 4.85 1.35 -16.31
C LEU A 184 3.86 0.94 -15.22
N PRO A 185 3.97 -0.29 -14.68
CA PRO A 185 3.05 -0.78 -13.67
C PRO A 185 3.06 0.12 -12.43
N ASN A 186 1.87 0.49 -11.98
CA ASN A 186 1.61 1.22 -10.75
C ASN A 186 0.37 0.64 -10.06
N ALA A 187 0.31 0.79 -8.74
CA ALA A 187 -0.81 0.34 -7.93
C ALA A 187 -1.83 1.47 -7.75
N GLY A 188 -3.11 1.10 -7.74
CA GLY A 188 -4.23 1.99 -7.45
C GLY A 188 -4.80 2.70 -8.68
N PRO A 189 -5.78 3.57 -8.47
CA PRO A 189 -6.41 4.33 -9.54
C PRO A 189 -5.42 5.35 -10.11
N PRO A 190 -5.37 5.53 -11.45
CA PRO A 190 -4.47 6.51 -12.06
C PRO A 190 -4.86 7.92 -11.63
N THR A 191 -3.88 8.72 -11.22
CA THR A 191 -4.07 10.14 -10.89
C THR A 191 -4.39 10.96 -12.13
N ALA A 192 -5.00 12.14 -11.98
CA ALA A 192 -5.39 12.99 -13.13
C ALA A 192 -4.20 13.33 -14.05
N ASP A 193 -3.00 13.54 -13.47
CA ASP A 193 -1.77 13.81 -14.21
C ASP A 193 -1.28 12.56 -14.96
N GLU A 194 -1.41 11.37 -14.35
CA GLU A 194 -1.08 10.08 -14.98
C GLU A 194 -2.08 9.72 -16.08
N GLN A 195 -3.37 10.03 -15.92
CA GLN A 195 -4.38 9.84 -16.97
C GLN A 195 -4.03 10.68 -18.22
N GLY A 196 -3.61 11.94 -18.04
CA GLY A 196 -3.19 12.80 -19.15
C GLY A 196 -1.88 12.35 -19.82
N ALA A 197 -0.93 11.80 -19.05
CA ALA A 197 0.32 11.25 -19.58
C ALA A 197 0.11 9.89 -20.28
N ASN A 198 -0.71 9.00 -19.72
CA ASN A 198 -1.06 7.72 -20.31
C ASN A 198 -1.86 7.90 -21.61
N GLN A 199 -2.77 8.89 -21.68
CA GLN A 199 -3.46 9.24 -22.93
C GLN A 199 -2.52 9.76 -24.03
N ARG A 200 -1.38 10.38 -23.66
CA ARG A 200 -0.35 10.84 -24.62
C ARG A 200 0.64 9.75 -25.01
N ALA A 201 0.94 8.81 -24.11
CA ALA A 201 1.81 7.66 -24.39
C ALA A 201 1.09 6.55 -25.17
N VAL A 202 -0.24 6.48 -25.07
CA VAL A 202 -1.13 5.54 -25.78
C VAL A 202 -1.85 6.24 -26.96
N GLY A 203 -1.63 7.55 -27.16
CA GLY A 203 -2.22 8.31 -28.25
C GLY A 203 -1.77 7.80 -29.62
N PRO A 204 -2.66 7.72 -30.62
CA PRO A 204 -2.31 7.20 -31.92
C PRO A 204 -1.24 8.09 -32.59
N PRO A 205 -0.40 7.54 -33.50
CA PRO A 205 0.32 8.40 -34.44
C PRO A 205 -0.69 9.31 -35.15
N PRO A 206 -0.30 10.53 -35.54
CA PRO A 206 -1.23 11.46 -36.17
C PRO A 206 -1.83 10.82 -37.42
N GLY A 207 -3.12 10.46 -37.38
CA GLY A 207 -3.84 9.90 -38.54
C GLY A 207 -4.79 8.70 -38.29
N GLY A 208 -4.88 8.12 -37.08
CA GLY A 208 -5.78 6.98 -36.81
C GLY A 208 -6.92 7.32 -35.85
N THR A 209 -8.17 7.29 -36.31
CA THR A 209 -9.39 7.65 -35.55
C THR A 209 -9.95 6.53 -34.66
N THR A 210 -9.30 5.36 -34.58
CA THR A 210 -9.76 4.22 -33.78
C THR A 210 -8.81 3.96 -32.60
N GLY A 211 -9.36 3.98 -31.39
CA GLY A 211 -8.63 3.66 -30.16
C GLY A 211 -8.18 2.19 -30.09
N PRO A 212 -7.22 1.86 -29.19
CA PRO A 212 -6.68 0.51 -29.06
C PRO A 212 -7.76 -0.56 -28.81
N GLU A 213 -8.76 -0.23 -28.00
CA GLU A 213 -9.92 -1.08 -27.68
C GLU A 213 -10.73 -1.45 -28.91
N ALA A 214 -11.06 -0.45 -29.75
CA ALA A 214 -11.83 -0.67 -30.97
C ALA A 214 -11.07 -1.57 -31.95
N ARG A 215 -9.73 -1.50 -31.99
CA ARG A 215 -8.91 -2.37 -32.83
C ARG A 215 -8.85 -3.80 -32.31
N ALA A 216 -8.72 -3.98 -30.99
CA ALA A 216 -8.74 -5.31 -30.38
C ALA A 216 -10.08 -6.01 -30.62
N GLN A 217 -11.19 -5.29 -30.39
CA GLN A 217 -12.52 -5.82 -30.63
C GLN A 217 -12.74 -6.16 -32.13
N MET A 218 -12.29 -5.31 -33.05
CA MET A 218 -12.33 -5.61 -34.48
C MET A 218 -11.55 -6.88 -34.86
N LEU A 219 -10.41 -7.12 -34.21
CA LEU A 219 -9.61 -8.32 -34.45
C LEU A 219 -10.31 -9.58 -33.93
N ILE A 220 -10.89 -9.51 -32.73
CA ILE A 220 -11.69 -10.60 -32.16
C ILE A 220 -12.91 -10.88 -33.03
N ASP A 221 -13.68 -9.84 -33.41
CA ASP A 221 -14.86 -9.96 -34.27
C ASP A 221 -14.53 -10.51 -35.66
N TYR A 222 -13.31 -10.26 -36.15
CA TYR A 222 -12.82 -10.82 -37.40
C TYR A 222 -12.43 -12.30 -37.25
N LEU A 223 -11.68 -12.64 -36.21
CA LEU A 223 -11.09 -13.97 -36.02
C LEU A 223 -12.11 -14.99 -35.48
N ALA A 224 -12.90 -14.64 -34.47
CA ALA A 224 -13.82 -15.56 -33.78
C ALA A 224 -14.79 -16.31 -34.72
N PRO A 225 -15.45 -15.68 -35.72
CA PRO A 225 -16.32 -16.41 -36.65
C PRO A 225 -15.56 -17.10 -37.80
N ARG A 226 -14.23 -16.95 -37.89
CA ARG A 226 -13.39 -17.48 -38.99
C ARG A 226 -12.41 -18.57 -38.55
N THR A 227 -12.42 -18.92 -37.27
CA THR A 227 -11.62 -20.01 -36.70
C THR A 227 -12.54 -20.94 -35.93
N ASP A 228 -12.56 -22.21 -36.30
CA ASP A 228 -13.22 -23.27 -35.57
C ASP A 228 -12.18 -24.16 -34.86
N ASP A 229 -12.48 -24.57 -33.62
CA ASP A 229 -11.75 -25.59 -32.87
C ASP A 229 -10.27 -25.27 -32.55
N THR A 230 -9.94 -23.98 -32.34
CA THR A 230 -8.60 -23.51 -31.96
C THR A 230 -8.51 -23.11 -30.48
N PHE A 231 -7.47 -23.57 -29.78
CA PHE A 231 -7.22 -23.20 -28.39
C PHE A 231 -6.65 -21.77 -28.25
N TYR A 232 -5.96 -21.26 -29.26
CA TYR A 232 -5.41 -19.90 -29.31
C TYR A 232 -5.89 -19.17 -30.56
N LEU A 233 -6.50 -17.99 -30.37
CA LEU A 233 -7.08 -17.19 -31.47
C LEU A 233 -6.02 -16.39 -32.25
N VAL A 234 -4.99 -15.91 -31.55
CA VAL A 234 -3.94 -15.07 -32.13
C VAL A 234 -2.64 -15.24 -31.36
N ALA A 235 -1.51 -15.13 -32.07
CA ALA A 235 -0.18 -15.10 -31.47
C ALA A 235 0.44 -13.73 -31.75
N THR A 236 1.06 -13.12 -30.74
CA THR A 236 1.73 -11.83 -30.86
C THR A 236 3.20 -11.96 -30.46
N LEU A 237 4.02 -10.99 -30.87
CA LEU A 237 5.46 -11.02 -30.60
C LEU A 237 5.79 -10.69 -29.14
N ASN A 238 4.92 -9.95 -28.45
CA ASN A 238 5.09 -9.53 -27.06
C ASN A 238 3.76 -9.05 -26.46
N ALA A 239 3.77 -8.79 -25.15
CA ALA A 239 2.60 -8.35 -24.40
C ALA A 239 2.03 -6.99 -24.85
N ARG A 240 2.83 -6.10 -25.46
CA ARG A 240 2.34 -4.81 -25.98
C ARG A 240 1.48 -4.99 -27.22
N ASP A 241 1.86 -5.94 -28.08
CA ASP A 241 1.11 -6.27 -29.28
C ASP A 241 -0.11 -7.15 -28.96
N ALA A 242 -0.07 -7.90 -27.84
CA ALA A 242 -1.18 -8.67 -27.33
C ALA A 242 -2.25 -7.82 -26.63
N SER A 243 -1.91 -6.69 -26.01
CA SER A 243 -2.91 -5.92 -25.28
C SER A 243 -3.67 -4.94 -26.19
N PRO A 244 -5.01 -4.78 -26.07
CA PRO A 244 -5.91 -5.36 -25.07
C PRO A 244 -6.74 -6.57 -25.58
N LEU A 245 -6.15 -7.44 -26.41
CA LEU A 245 -6.83 -8.62 -26.97
C LEU A 245 -7.24 -9.65 -25.91
#